data_AF-A0CMD3-F1
#
_entry.id   AF-A0CMD3-F1
#
_cell.length_a   1.000
_cell.length_b   1.000
_cell.length_c   1.000
_cell.angle_alpha   90.00
_cell.angle_beta   90.00
_cell.angle_gamma   90.00
#
_symmetry.space_group_name_H-M   'P 1'
#
loop_
_entity.id
_entity.type
_entity.pdbx_description
1 polymer ?
#
loop_
_entity_poly.entity_id
_entity_poly.type
_entity_poly.pdbx_seq_one_letter_code
_entity_poly.pdbx_strand_id
1 'polypeptide(L)'
;MGNRSSNNSNQKIGSEAKCPNCDRKFGPSTTYNSLNTHIDLCLQNQLQINNVGFQMPQPQVQLGDNYIWVKQNNQWKRIQSQVNGGQIQNLSVQDIKNRSFPEKQMWFNLQLEKFRIPWQLGSDKLNVNYNDLLQSSLTSARNVNVYKEVKVVFQNDKVQDAGGLLREWLTLIFKEMCKDIFTLTETNDVTYKIAKQSQYFDLVGLAIAKALFERMTICVEFDRPLVKKLLGQEN
;
A
#
# COMPACT_ATOMS: atom_id res chain seq x y z
N MET A 1 -29.22 29.66 -25.05
CA MET A 1 -28.77 30.59 -26.12
C MET A 1 -28.00 31.72 -25.46
N GLY A 2 -26.76 31.96 -25.89
CA GLY A 2 -25.90 33.01 -25.35
C GLY A 2 -24.46 32.91 -25.88
N ASN A 3 -24.31 32.82 -27.21
CA ASN A 3 -23.02 32.94 -27.88
C ASN A 3 -22.41 34.31 -27.56
N ARG A 4 -21.22 34.31 -26.96
CA ARG A 4 -20.23 35.40 -27.06
C ARG A 4 -18.84 34.80 -27.31
N SER A 5 -18.64 34.31 -28.53
CA SER A 5 -17.30 34.17 -29.10
C SER A 5 -16.73 35.56 -29.33
N SER A 6 -15.92 36.08 -28.40
CA SER A 6 -15.04 37.21 -28.70
C SER A 6 -13.76 36.66 -29.32
N ASN A 7 -13.53 36.98 -30.60
CA ASN A 7 -12.33 36.70 -31.39
C ASN A 7 -11.08 37.41 -30.82
N ASN A 8 -10.63 37.00 -29.63
CA ASN A 8 -9.43 37.54 -28.97
C ASN A 8 -8.15 36.76 -29.25
N SER A 9 -8.20 35.74 -30.11
CA SER A 9 -7.04 34.93 -30.48
C SER A 9 -5.88 35.80 -30.98
N ASN A 10 -6.13 36.80 -31.82
CA ASN A 10 -5.09 37.67 -32.37
C ASN A 10 -4.79 38.93 -31.55
N GLN A 11 -5.44 39.14 -30.39
CA GLN A 11 -5.12 40.28 -29.53
C GLN A 11 -3.81 40.04 -28.76
N LYS A 12 -3.02 41.12 -28.61
CA LYS A 12 -1.81 41.15 -27.80
C LYS A 12 -2.17 41.08 -26.32
N ILE A 13 -1.38 40.36 -25.53
CA ILE A 13 -1.62 40.13 -24.09
C ILE A 13 -1.43 41.43 -23.29
N GLY A 14 -0.65 42.38 -23.79
CA GLY A 14 -0.51 43.73 -23.21
C GLY A 14 0.33 43.79 -21.93
N SER A 15 0.68 42.65 -21.34
CA SER A 15 1.55 42.52 -20.17
C SER A 15 2.52 41.35 -20.30
N GLU A 16 3.56 41.31 -19.47
CA GLU A 16 4.43 40.14 -19.38
C GLU A 16 3.65 38.97 -18.74
N ALA A 17 3.67 37.81 -19.38
CA ALA A 17 3.02 36.58 -18.90
C ALA A 17 4.05 35.45 -18.88
N LYS A 18 3.82 34.42 -18.06
CA LYS A 18 4.68 33.22 -18.01
C LYS A 18 3.85 31.96 -18.21
N CYS A 19 4.41 30.99 -18.91
CA CYS A 19 3.84 29.65 -18.99
C CYS A 19 3.95 28.98 -17.61
N PRO A 20 2.86 28.49 -17.01
CA PRO A 20 2.90 27.83 -15.70
C PRO A 20 3.62 26.49 -15.70
N ASN A 21 3.88 25.91 -16.89
CA ASN A 21 4.44 24.55 -17.02
C ASN A 21 5.94 24.52 -17.29
N CYS A 22 6.52 25.59 -17.84
CA CYS A 22 7.96 25.65 -18.16
C CYS A 22 8.63 26.99 -17.85
N ASP A 23 7.92 27.89 -17.16
CA ASP A 23 8.37 29.24 -16.80
C ASP A 23 8.81 30.15 -17.97
N ARG A 24 8.55 29.73 -19.21
CA ARG A 24 8.83 30.55 -20.41
C ARG A 24 8.04 31.85 -20.35
N LYS A 25 8.74 32.97 -20.52
CA LYS A 25 8.15 34.31 -20.50
C LYS A 25 7.67 34.74 -21.88
N PHE A 26 6.56 35.45 -21.90
CA PHE A 26 5.92 36.04 -23.07
C PHE A 26 5.80 37.54 -22.86
N GLY A 27 6.37 38.31 -23.78
CA GLY A 27 6.33 39.77 -23.70
C GLY A 27 4.95 40.34 -24.06
N PRO A 28 4.69 41.61 -23.71
CA PRO A 28 3.41 42.30 -23.94
C PRO A 28 2.92 42.30 -25.40
N SER A 29 3.82 42.13 -26.37
CA SER A 29 3.51 42.08 -27.80
C SER A 29 3.06 40.70 -28.30
N THR A 30 3.15 39.67 -27.47
CA THR A 30 2.70 38.29 -27.76
C THR A 30 1.18 38.26 -27.83
N THR A 31 0.60 37.50 -28.77
CA THR A 31 -0.86 37.31 -28.86
C THR A 31 -1.35 36.22 -27.93
N TYR A 32 -2.62 36.31 -27.50
CA TYR A 32 -3.25 35.24 -26.71
C TYR A 32 -3.24 33.90 -27.43
N ASN A 33 -3.41 33.87 -28.76
CA ASN A 33 -3.30 32.65 -29.55
C ASN A 33 -1.90 32.02 -29.44
N SER A 34 -0.84 32.83 -29.53
CA SER A 34 0.53 32.32 -29.41
C SER A 34 0.84 31.80 -28.01
N LEU A 35 0.34 32.46 -26.96
CA LEU A 35 0.50 31.97 -25.58
C LEU A 35 -0.28 30.68 -25.34
N ASN A 36 -1.56 30.64 -25.73
CA ASN A 36 -2.41 29.46 -25.53
C ASN A 36 -1.90 28.26 -26.35
N THR A 37 -1.51 28.47 -27.61
CA THR A 37 -0.89 27.43 -28.45
C THR A 37 0.38 26.89 -27.79
N HIS A 38 1.20 27.76 -27.19
CA HIS A 38 2.36 27.31 -26.44
C HIS A 38 1.98 26.51 -25.19
N ILE A 39 1.01 26.96 -24.39
CA ILE A 39 0.57 26.25 -23.17
C ILE A 39 0.04 24.86 -23.53
N ASP A 40 -0.77 24.75 -24.59
CA ASP A 40 -1.33 23.49 -25.08
C ASP A 40 -0.22 22.54 -25.57
N LEU A 41 0.74 23.05 -26.35
CA LEU A 41 1.91 22.28 -26.77
C LEU A 41 2.82 21.91 -25.60
N CYS A 42 2.93 22.76 -24.58
CA CYS A 42 3.72 22.51 -23.38
C CYS A 42 3.08 21.42 -22.52
N LEU A 43 1.75 21.41 -22.40
CA LEU A 43 0.96 20.34 -21.76
C LEU A 43 1.13 19.01 -22.52
N GLN A 44 1.00 19.03 -23.85
CA GLN A 44 1.18 17.84 -24.68
C GLN A 44 2.62 17.32 -24.62
N ASN A 45 3.62 18.20 -24.60
CA ASN A 45 5.01 17.78 -24.44
C ASN A 45 5.33 17.29 -23.03
N GLN A 46 4.69 17.78 -21.98
CA GLN A 46 4.81 17.15 -20.65
C GLN A 46 4.17 15.75 -20.64
N LEU A 47 3.05 15.55 -21.34
CA LEU A 47 2.45 14.22 -21.50
C LEU A 47 3.29 13.29 -22.41
N GLN A 48 4.04 13.83 -23.37
CA GLN A 48 4.98 13.08 -24.21
C GLN A 48 6.33 12.82 -23.51
N ILE A 49 6.83 13.72 -22.65
CA ILE A 49 7.98 13.48 -21.76
C ILE A 49 7.62 12.41 -20.72
N ASN A 50 6.36 12.36 -20.28
CA ASN A 50 5.84 11.24 -19.48
C ASN A 50 5.74 9.92 -20.28
N ASN A 51 5.87 9.95 -21.61
CA ASN A 51 5.95 8.80 -22.51
C ASN A 51 7.34 8.59 -23.14
N VAL A 52 8.33 9.44 -22.83
CA VAL A 52 9.74 9.12 -23.04
C VAL A 52 10.03 8.09 -21.99
N GLY A 53 10.22 6.84 -22.44
CA GLY A 53 10.35 5.66 -21.60
C GLY A 53 10.92 6.00 -20.23
N PHE A 54 10.02 6.07 -19.25
CA PHE A 54 10.29 5.39 -18.00
C PHE A 54 10.53 3.94 -18.41
N GLN A 55 11.76 3.62 -18.84
CA GLN A 55 12.43 2.58 -18.10
C GLN A 55 12.17 2.99 -16.67
N MET A 56 11.23 2.28 -16.03
CA MET A 56 11.26 2.18 -14.59
C MET A 56 12.75 2.12 -14.29
N PRO A 57 13.28 2.90 -13.33
CA PRO A 57 14.40 2.34 -12.62
C PRO A 57 13.90 0.93 -12.36
N GLN A 58 14.51 -0.10 -12.98
CA GLN A 58 14.34 -1.43 -12.45
C GLN A 58 14.50 -1.15 -10.98
N PRO A 59 13.50 -1.47 -10.13
CA PRO A 59 13.74 -1.29 -8.74
C PRO A 59 15.05 -2.04 -8.58
N GLN A 60 16.14 -1.28 -8.39
CA GLN A 60 17.21 -1.72 -7.58
C GLN A 60 16.40 -1.84 -6.33
N VAL A 61 15.86 -3.04 -6.15
CA VAL A 61 15.35 -3.54 -4.93
C VAL A 61 16.62 -3.38 -4.12
N GLN A 62 16.84 -2.20 -3.55
CA GLN A 62 17.44 -2.13 -2.24
C GLN A 62 16.55 -3.10 -1.52
N LEU A 63 17.03 -4.34 -1.36
CA LEU A 63 16.35 -5.42 -0.68
C LEU A 63 16.06 -4.85 0.71
N GLY A 64 14.94 -4.13 0.78
CA GLY A 64 14.74 -3.06 1.75
C GLY A 64 14.54 -3.60 3.14
N ASP A 65 14.38 -4.91 3.23
CA ASP A 65 14.62 -5.65 4.44
C ASP A 65 15.17 -7.02 4.04
N ASN A 66 16.49 -7.18 4.08
CA ASN A 66 17.15 -8.49 4.17
C ASN A 66 16.83 -9.13 5.53
N TYR A 67 15.59 -9.09 5.99
CA TYR A 67 15.19 -9.64 7.28
C TYR A 67 14.12 -10.71 7.06
N ILE A 68 14.30 -11.82 7.74
CA ILE A 68 13.38 -12.97 7.74
C ILE A 68 12.95 -13.26 9.18
N TRP A 69 11.78 -13.89 9.31
CA TRP A 69 11.27 -14.34 10.60
C TRP A 69 11.68 -15.79 10.78
N VAL A 70 12.37 -16.10 11.88
CA VAL A 70 12.79 -17.47 12.20
C VAL A 70 12.29 -17.82 13.60
N LYS A 71 11.74 -19.03 13.75
CA LYS A 71 11.32 -19.56 15.04
C LYS A 71 12.53 -20.22 15.71
N GLN A 72 13.01 -19.63 16.81
CA GLN A 72 14.10 -20.16 17.64
C GLN A 72 13.60 -20.28 19.08
N ASN A 73 13.77 -21.44 19.71
CA ASN A 73 13.30 -21.71 21.08
C ASN A 73 11.82 -21.33 21.29
N ASN A 74 10.97 -21.72 20.34
CA ASN A 74 9.54 -21.39 20.30
C ASN A 74 9.21 -19.89 20.23
N GLN A 75 10.18 -19.02 19.96
CA GLN A 75 9.99 -17.58 19.82
C GLN A 75 10.33 -17.12 18.39
N TRP A 76 9.48 -16.27 17.82
CA TRP A 76 9.74 -15.65 16.53
C TRP A 76 10.72 -14.48 16.69
N LYS A 77 11.83 -14.54 15.93
CA LYS A 77 12.84 -13.48 15.90
C LYS A 77 13.06 -13.03 14.46
N ARG A 78 13.24 -11.72 14.30
CA ARG A 78 13.63 -11.12 13.03
C ARG A 78 15.15 -11.13 12.94
N ILE A 79 15.70 -11.82 11.93
CA ILE A 79 17.15 -11.94 11.72
C ILE A 79 17.54 -11.47 10.33
N GLN A 80 18.80 -11.07 10.15
CA GLN A 80 19.31 -10.75 8.82
C GLN A 80 19.42 -12.03 7.98
N SER A 81 18.82 -11.99 6.80
CA SER A 81 18.76 -13.04 5.81
C SER A 81 20.12 -13.21 5.14
N GLN A 82 20.56 -14.46 5.05
CA GLN A 82 21.68 -14.90 4.22
C GLN A 82 21.19 -15.41 2.85
N VAL A 83 19.88 -15.33 2.58
CA VAL A 83 19.28 -15.82 1.34
C VAL A 83 19.59 -14.84 0.20
N ASN A 84 20.18 -15.34 -0.88
CA ASN A 84 20.41 -14.56 -2.09
C ASN A 84 19.10 -14.42 -2.89
N GLY A 85 18.43 -13.28 -2.73
CA GLY A 85 17.16 -12.98 -3.41
C GLY A 85 17.21 -13.13 -4.93
N GLY A 86 18.34 -12.80 -5.56
CA GLY A 86 18.49 -12.87 -7.02
C GLY A 86 18.42 -14.29 -7.58
N GLN A 87 18.82 -15.31 -6.80
CA GLN A 87 18.76 -16.71 -7.21
C GLN A 87 17.35 -17.29 -7.13
N ILE A 88 16.50 -16.74 -6.23
CA ILE A 88 15.18 -17.29 -5.96
C ILE A 88 14.07 -16.50 -6.63
N GLN A 89 14.23 -15.21 -6.92
CA GLN A 89 13.16 -14.30 -7.37
C GLN A 89 12.32 -14.79 -8.57
N ASN A 90 12.94 -15.57 -9.46
CA ASN A 90 12.36 -16.07 -10.70
C ASN A 90 11.88 -17.53 -10.61
N LEU A 91 12.01 -18.18 -9.45
CA LEU A 91 11.52 -19.54 -9.25
C LEU A 91 10.00 -19.59 -9.34
N SER A 92 9.48 -20.71 -9.86
CA SER A 92 8.05 -20.97 -9.88
C SER A 92 7.52 -21.35 -8.49
N VAL A 93 6.20 -21.32 -8.32
CA VAL A 93 5.53 -21.79 -7.10
C VAL A 93 5.89 -23.25 -6.78
N GLN A 94 6.06 -24.10 -7.79
CA GLN A 94 6.41 -25.52 -7.60
C GLN A 94 7.85 -25.68 -7.11
N ASP A 95 8.78 -24.89 -7.65
CA ASP A 95 10.19 -24.96 -7.28
C ASP A 95 10.44 -24.42 -5.86
N ILE A 96 9.78 -23.32 -5.49
CA ILE A 96 9.95 -22.71 -4.17
C ILE A 96 9.28 -23.53 -3.06
N LYS A 97 8.23 -24.29 -3.36
CA LYS A 97 7.47 -25.10 -2.38
C LYS A 97 8.38 -26.02 -1.55
N ASN A 98 9.38 -26.62 -2.22
CA ASN A 98 10.32 -27.58 -1.63
C ASN A 98 11.56 -26.93 -1.01
N ARG A 99 11.65 -25.60 -0.99
CA ARG A 99 12.76 -24.84 -0.38
C ARG A 99 12.55 -24.62 1.11
N SER A 100 13.59 -24.13 1.78
CA SER A 100 13.56 -23.78 3.20
C SER A 100 12.53 -22.67 3.47
N PHE A 101 12.04 -22.58 4.72
CA PHE A 101 11.11 -21.50 5.10
C PHE A 101 11.70 -20.09 4.86
N PRO A 102 12.97 -19.80 5.21
CA PRO A 102 13.64 -18.54 4.86
C PRO A 102 13.59 -18.19 3.37
N GLU A 103 13.89 -19.16 2.50
CA GLU A 103 13.85 -18.95 1.05
C GLU A 103 12.42 -18.69 0.56
N LYS A 104 11.44 -19.46 1.06
CA LYS A 104 10.02 -19.25 0.75
C LYS A 104 9.54 -17.87 1.18
N GLN A 105 9.89 -17.44 2.38
CA GLN A 105 9.53 -16.13 2.91
C GLN A 105 10.15 -15.01 2.07
N MET A 106 11.44 -15.10 1.75
CA MET A 106 12.12 -14.11 0.90
C MET A 106 11.51 -14.07 -0.50
N TRP A 107 11.27 -15.22 -1.12
CA TRP A 107 10.61 -15.31 -2.41
C TRP A 107 9.22 -14.68 -2.40
N PHE A 108 8.41 -15.00 -1.39
CA PHE A 108 7.07 -14.46 -1.23
C PHE A 108 7.11 -12.93 -1.09
N ASN A 109 8.00 -12.39 -0.26
CA ASN A 109 8.21 -10.96 -0.12
C ASN A 109 8.58 -10.31 -1.46
N LEU A 110 9.50 -10.91 -2.23
CA LEU A 110 9.88 -10.41 -3.56
C LEU A 110 8.70 -10.42 -4.55
N GLN A 111 7.80 -11.40 -4.46
CA GLN A 111 6.57 -11.39 -5.27
C GLN A 111 5.62 -10.28 -4.82
N LEU A 112 5.47 -10.03 -3.52
CA LEU A 112 4.64 -8.96 -3.00
C LEU A 112 5.14 -7.57 -3.41
N GLU A 113 6.45 -7.35 -3.45
CA GLU A 113 7.04 -6.07 -3.90
C GLU A 113 6.65 -5.71 -5.33
N LYS A 114 6.34 -6.69 -6.19
CA LYS A 114 5.87 -6.41 -7.56
C LYS A 114 4.53 -5.68 -7.60
N PHE A 115 3.72 -5.80 -6.54
CA PHE A 115 2.45 -5.09 -6.41
C PHE A 115 2.60 -3.74 -5.73
N ARG A 116 3.74 -3.46 -5.07
CA ARG A 116 3.90 -2.25 -4.25
C ARG A 116 3.84 -1.00 -5.12
N ILE A 117 2.97 -0.10 -4.72
CA ILE A 117 2.90 1.24 -5.29
C ILE A 117 3.90 2.11 -4.51
N PRO A 118 4.87 2.74 -5.19
CA PRO A 118 5.88 3.57 -4.53
C PRO A 118 5.28 4.71 -3.70
N TRP A 119 5.87 5.00 -2.55
CA TRP A 119 5.40 6.04 -1.61
C TRP A 119 5.36 7.44 -2.23
N GLN A 120 6.17 7.69 -3.27
CA GLN A 120 6.20 8.94 -4.02
C GLN A 120 4.87 9.21 -4.74
N LEU A 121 4.08 8.16 -5.02
CA LEU A 121 2.73 8.27 -5.57
C LEU A 121 1.66 8.52 -4.50
N GLY A 122 2.09 8.81 -3.27
CA GLY A 122 1.26 9.17 -2.14
C GLY A 122 0.86 7.98 -1.27
N SER A 123 0.12 8.31 -0.22
CA SER A 123 -0.38 7.38 0.78
C SER A 123 -1.89 7.52 0.92
N ASP A 124 -2.59 6.42 1.14
CA ASP A 124 -4.00 6.45 1.48
C ASP A 124 -4.17 6.53 3.01
N LYS A 125 -5.23 7.21 3.47
CA LYS A 125 -5.50 7.38 4.89
C LYS A 125 -6.51 6.37 5.38
N LEU A 126 -6.18 5.68 6.45
CA LEU A 126 -7.10 4.83 7.20
C LEU A 126 -7.53 5.58 8.46
N ASN A 127 -8.71 6.19 8.41
CA ASN A 127 -9.26 6.96 9.53
C ASN A 127 -9.98 6.02 10.51
N VAL A 128 -9.60 6.08 11.78
CA VAL A 128 -10.05 5.13 12.79
C VAL A 128 -10.57 5.87 14.01
N ASN A 129 -11.69 5.43 14.56
CA ASN A 129 -12.25 5.92 15.82
C ASN A 129 -12.08 4.87 16.92
N TYR A 130 -11.43 5.21 18.04
CA TYR A 130 -11.25 4.29 19.16
C TYR A 130 -12.57 3.75 19.74
N ASN A 131 -13.61 4.58 19.75
CA ASN A 131 -14.93 4.21 20.31
C ASN A 131 -15.74 3.32 19.35
N ASP A 132 -15.34 3.22 18.09
CA ASP A 132 -16.03 2.45 17.06
C ASP A 132 -15.01 1.77 16.13
N LEU A 133 -14.05 1.07 16.75
CA LEU A 133 -12.82 0.64 16.09
C LEU A 133 -13.07 -0.22 14.85
N LEU A 134 -13.89 -1.26 14.98
CA LEU A 134 -14.14 -2.22 13.89
C LEU A 134 -14.92 -1.59 12.74
N GLN A 135 -15.99 -0.85 13.04
CA GLN A 135 -16.87 -0.29 12.01
C GLN A 135 -16.22 0.90 11.29
N SER A 136 -15.53 1.79 12.02
CA SER A 136 -14.76 2.88 11.41
C SER A 136 -13.62 2.35 10.54
N SER A 137 -12.90 1.31 11.01
CA SER A 137 -11.86 0.65 10.23
C SER A 137 -12.43 0.01 8.97
N LEU A 138 -13.50 -0.78 9.06
CA LEU A 138 -14.15 -1.41 7.90
C LEU A 138 -14.57 -0.38 6.86
N THR A 139 -15.20 0.71 7.32
CA THR A 139 -15.68 1.78 6.44
C THR A 139 -14.53 2.50 5.75
N SER A 140 -13.49 2.88 6.49
CA SER A 140 -12.34 3.58 5.92
C SER A 140 -11.52 2.68 5.00
N ALA A 141 -11.37 1.40 5.35
CA ALA A 141 -10.54 0.46 4.62
C ALA A 141 -11.05 0.15 3.21
N ARG A 142 -12.36 0.28 2.96
CA ARG A 142 -12.95 0.15 1.62
C ARG A 142 -12.41 1.18 0.62
N ASN A 143 -11.88 2.31 1.11
CA ASN A 143 -11.35 3.39 0.28
C ASN A 143 -9.81 3.38 0.21
N VAL A 144 -9.15 2.39 0.81
CA VAL A 144 -7.70 2.29 0.87
C VAL A 144 -7.21 1.30 -0.17
N ASN A 145 -6.25 1.73 -0.98
CA ASN A 145 -5.47 0.83 -1.81
C ASN A 145 -4.40 0.14 -0.94
N VAL A 146 -4.59 -1.15 -0.68
CA VAL A 146 -3.69 -1.95 0.17
C VAL A 146 -2.25 -2.05 -0.34
N TYR A 147 -2.02 -1.80 -1.63
CA TYR A 147 -0.70 -1.82 -2.24
C TYR A 147 0.07 -0.51 -2.09
N LYS A 148 -0.60 0.58 -1.71
CA LYS A 148 0.03 1.85 -1.33
C LYS A 148 0.48 1.84 0.12
N GLU A 149 1.32 2.82 0.45
CA GLU A 149 1.52 3.21 1.84
C GLU A 149 0.17 3.61 2.47
N VAL A 150 -0.12 3.08 3.66
CA VAL A 150 -1.35 3.37 4.40
C VAL A 150 -1.01 4.09 5.69
N LYS A 151 -1.50 5.32 5.83
CA LYS A 151 -1.34 6.13 7.03
C LYS A 151 -2.56 5.99 7.91
N VAL A 152 -2.39 5.35 9.05
CA VAL A 152 -3.44 5.25 10.06
C VAL A 152 -3.57 6.60 10.77
N VAL A 153 -4.80 7.08 10.89
CA VAL A 153 -5.13 8.34 11.57
C VAL A 153 -6.22 8.04 12.60
N PHE A 154 -5.85 8.06 13.88
CA PHE A 154 -6.82 7.96 14.96
C PHE A 154 -7.50 9.32 15.18
N GLN A 155 -8.84 9.31 15.22
CA GLN A 155 -9.63 10.52 15.43
C GLN A 155 -9.30 11.17 16.77
N ASN A 156 -9.10 12.49 16.75
CA ASN A 156 -8.78 13.33 17.91
C ASN A 156 -7.42 13.04 18.58
N ASP A 157 -6.59 12.19 17.98
CA ASP A 157 -5.23 11.99 18.47
C ASP A 157 -4.32 13.13 18.01
N LYS A 158 -3.59 13.72 18.96
CA LYS A 158 -2.69 14.85 18.73
C LYS A 158 -1.30 14.38 18.31
N VAL A 159 -0.96 13.11 18.51
CA VAL A 159 0.36 12.56 18.21
C VAL A 159 0.24 11.54 17.08
N GLN A 160 0.58 11.97 15.86
CA GLN A 160 0.66 11.07 14.72
C GLN A 160 2.08 10.56 14.59
N ASP A 161 2.42 9.52 15.35
CA ASP A 161 3.75 8.91 15.25
C ASP A 161 3.86 8.15 13.92
N ALA A 162 4.71 8.63 13.02
CA ALA A 162 4.68 8.26 11.60
C ALA A 162 5.05 6.78 11.32
N GLY A 163 5.67 6.07 12.29
CA GLY A 163 6.17 4.71 12.08
C GLY A 163 5.40 3.58 12.77
N GLY A 164 4.51 3.89 13.74
CA GLY A 164 3.95 2.90 14.66
C GLY A 164 2.46 2.59 14.48
N LEU A 165 1.69 3.53 13.94
CA LEU A 165 0.23 3.50 14.03
C LEU A 165 -0.42 2.35 13.25
N LEU A 166 0.19 1.87 12.17
CA LEU A 166 -0.30 0.68 11.48
C LEU A 166 -0.18 -0.57 12.35
N ARG A 167 0.91 -0.69 13.12
CA ARG A 167 1.13 -1.81 14.04
C ARG A 167 0.17 -1.75 15.22
N GLU A 168 -0.02 -0.55 15.75
CA GLU A 168 -0.97 -0.29 16.82
C GLU A 168 -2.38 -0.66 16.36
N TRP A 169 -2.82 -0.14 15.21
CA TRP A 169 -4.11 -0.46 14.63
C TRP A 169 -4.32 -1.96 14.46
N LEU A 170 -3.37 -2.69 13.84
CA LEU A 170 -3.43 -4.15 13.72
C LEU A 170 -3.63 -4.81 15.08
N THR A 171 -2.86 -4.39 16.09
CA THR A 171 -2.96 -4.94 17.45
C THR A 171 -4.35 -4.69 18.05
N LEU A 172 -4.88 -3.48 17.91
CA LEU A 172 -6.18 -3.09 18.47
C LEU A 172 -7.33 -3.85 17.79
N ILE A 173 -7.34 -3.93 16.45
CA ILE A 173 -8.44 -4.61 15.74
C ILE A 173 -8.44 -6.10 16.06
N PHE A 174 -7.29 -6.77 16.15
CA PHE A 174 -7.25 -8.19 16.48
C PHE A 174 -7.68 -8.43 17.92
N LYS A 175 -7.27 -7.57 18.86
CA LYS A 175 -7.78 -7.62 20.26
C LYS A 175 -9.30 -7.51 20.31
N GLU A 176 -9.89 -6.62 19.51
CA GLU A 176 -11.34 -6.43 19.47
C GLU A 176 -12.05 -7.63 18.80
N MET A 177 -11.50 -8.14 17.71
CA MET A 177 -12.03 -9.33 17.01
C MET A 177 -11.97 -10.60 17.87
N CYS A 178 -10.95 -10.74 18.71
CA CYS A 178 -10.84 -11.85 19.67
C CYS A 178 -11.87 -11.81 20.81
N LYS A 179 -12.66 -10.74 20.95
CA LYS A 179 -13.76 -10.67 21.92
C LYS A 179 -15.07 -11.25 21.38
N ASP A 180 -15.27 -11.27 20.05
CA ASP A 180 -16.57 -11.62 19.44
C ASP A 180 -16.47 -12.61 18.26
N ILE A 181 -15.43 -12.50 17.42
CA ILE A 181 -15.29 -13.29 16.19
C ILE A 181 -14.49 -14.57 16.42
N PHE A 182 -13.40 -14.45 17.18
CA PHE A 182 -12.48 -15.55 17.47
C PHE A 182 -12.58 -15.99 18.93
N THR A 183 -12.34 -17.28 19.18
CA THR A 183 -12.19 -17.82 20.53
C THR A 183 -10.95 -18.70 20.60
N LEU A 184 -10.41 -18.86 21.80
CA LEU A 184 -9.31 -19.80 22.06
C LEU A 184 -9.73 -21.25 21.77
N THR A 185 -8.80 -22.02 21.24
CA THR A 185 -8.94 -23.47 21.10
C THR A 185 -8.74 -24.16 22.45
N GLU A 186 -9.41 -25.29 22.65
CA GLU A 186 -9.24 -26.16 23.82
C GLU A 186 -8.02 -27.08 23.60
N THR A 187 -6.86 -26.47 23.37
CA THR A 187 -5.59 -27.16 23.10
C THR A 187 -4.49 -26.62 23.98
N ASN A 188 -3.37 -27.34 24.10
CA ASN A 188 -2.20 -26.88 24.84
C ASN A 188 -1.57 -25.62 24.23
N ASP A 189 -1.75 -25.42 22.92
CA ASP A 189 -1.28 -24.23 22.21
C ASP A 189 -2.33 -23.10 22.31
N VAL A 190 -1.86 -21.87 22.54
CA VAL A 190 -2.70 -20.66 22.60
C VAL A 190 -3.02 -20.22 21.16
N THR A 191 -4.00 -20.89 20.54
CA THR A 191 -4.44 -20.58 19.17
C THR A 191 -5.92 -20.19 19.12
N TYR A 192 -6.29 -19.45 18.08
CA TYR A 192 -7.64 -18.92 17.89
C TYR A 192 -8.34 -19.57 16.70
N LYS A 193 -9.61 -19.93 16.90
CA LYS A 193 -10.53 -20.41 15.87
C LYS A 193 -11.68 -19.43 15.67
N ILE A 194 -12.34 -19.49 14.51
CA ILE A 194 -13.59 -18.73 14.28
C ILE A 194 -14.67 -19.31 15.19
N ALA A 195 -15.28 -18.45 16.01
CA ALA A 195 -16.36 -18.80 16.94
C ALA A 195 -17.73 -18.41 16.40
N LYS A 196 -17.81 -17.26 15.72
CA LYS A 196 -19.08 -16.62 15.35
C LYS A 196 -18.98 -15.97 13.97
N GLN A 197 -20.08 -16.02 13.23
CA GLN A 197 -20.22 -15.28 11.98
C GLN A 197 -20.19 -13.78 12.26
N SER A 198 -19.43 -13.02 11.47
CA SER A 198 -19.30 -11.59 11.65
C SER A 198 -19.33 -10.85 10.32
N GLN A 199 -19.89 -9.64 10.33
CA GLN A 199 -19.81 -8.71 9.20
C GLN A 199 -18.40 -8.16 8.97
N TYR A 200 -17.47 -8.38 9.92
CA TYR A 200 -16.10 -7.86 9.86
C TYR A 200 -15.10 -8.83 9.23
N PHE A 201 -15.52 -9.95 8.61
CA PHE A 201 -14.57 -10.87 7.97
C PHE A 201 -13.77 -10.25 6.83
N ASP A 202 -14.36 -9.31 6.07
CA ASP A 202 -13.62 -8.56 5.05
C ASP A 202 -12.48 -7.75 5.69
N LEU A 203 -12.75 -7.15 6.86
CA LEU A 203 -11.74 -6.40 7.61
C LEU A 203 -10.65 -7.34 8.16
N VAL A 204 -11.02 -8.52 8.65
CA VAL A 204 -10.06 -9.56 9.09
C VAL A 204 -9.11 -9.92 7.94
N GLY A 205 -9.68 -10.28 6.78
CA GLY A 205 -8.90 -10.67 5.61
C GLY A 205 -7.96 -9.56 5.15
N LEU A 206 -8.47 -8.32 5.11
CA LEU A 206 -7.69 -7.15 4.75
C LEU A 206 -6.55 -6.88 5.74
N ALA A 207 -6.81 -6.97 7.04
CA ALA A 207 -5.81 -6.77 8.08
C ALA A 207 -4.69 -7.79 8.00
N ILE A 208 -5.02 -9.08 7.80
CA ILE A 208 -4.04 -10.15 7.59
C ILE A 208 -3.23 -9.86 6.31
N ALA A 209 -3.90 -9.55 5.20
CA ALA A 209 -3.25 -9.27 3.93
C ALA A 209 -2.30 -8.06 4.04
N LYS A 210 -2.73 -6.98 4.70
CA LYS A 210 -1.91 -5.79 4.90
C LYS A 210 -0.72 -6.05 5.82
N ALA A 211 -0.91 -6.81 6.90
CA ALA A 211 0.19 -7.21 7.78
C ALA A 211 1.25 -8.02 7.02
N LEU A 212 0.83 -8.99 6.20
CA LEU A 212 1.74 -9.75 5.34
C LEU A 212 2.44 -8.86 4.32
N PHE A 213 1.71 -7.94 3.69
CA PHE A 213 2.25 -7.00 2.69
C PHE A 213 3.33 -6.07 3.26
N GLU A 214 3.15 -5.62 4.50
CA GLU A 214 4.13 -4.79 5.20
C GLU A 214 5.14 -5.60 6.01
N ARG A 215 5.15 -6.93 5.87
CA ARG A 215 6.08 -7.86 6.55
C ARG A 215 6.01 -7.76 8.08
N MET A 216 4.81 -7.46 8.59
CA MET A 216 4.51 -7.29 10.01
C MET A 216 3.91 -8.56 10.61
N THR A 217 4.17 -8.77 11.90
CA THR A 217 3.49 -9.80 12.68
C THR A 217 2.18 -9.26 13.24
N ILE A 218 1.19 -10.14 13.39
CA ILE A 218 -0.05 -9.87 14.12
C ILE A 218 0.05 -10.46 15.53
N CYS A 219 -0.80 -10.01 16.46
CA CYS A 219 -0.76 -10.45 17.85
C CYS A 219 -1.62 -11.70 18.13
N VAL A 220 -1.98 -12.46 17.10
CA VAL A 220 -2.86 -13.62 17.17
C VAL A 220 -2.25 -14.79 16.41
N GLU A 221 -2.31 -15.98 16.99
CA GLU A 221 -1.96 -17.24 16.33
C GLU A 221 -3.24 -17.98 15.97
N PHE A 222 -3.44 -18.25 14.68
CA PHE A 222 -4.62 -18.98 14.20
C PHE A 222 -4.41 -20.48 14.30
N ASP A 223 -5.51 -21.20 14.56
CA ASP A 223 -5.49 -22.65 14.58
C ASP A 223 -5.16 -23.22 13.19
N ARG A 224 -4.64 -24.46 13.20
CA ARG A 224 -4.22 -25.12 11.96
C ARG A 224 -5.37 -25.29 10.95
N PRO A 225 -6.62 -25.62 11.34
CA PRO A 225 -7.77 -25.63 10.44
C PRO A 225 -7.99 -24.30 9.70
N LEU A 226 -7.97 -23.16 10.41
CA LEU A 226 -8.15 -21.85 9.78
C LEU A 226 -7.00 -21.53 8.81
N VAL A 227 -5.76 -21.86 9.19
CA VAL A 227 -4.62 -21.70 8.28
C VAL A 227 -4.76 -22.55 7.01
N LYS A 228 -5.23 -23.80 7.12
CA LYS A 228 -5.52 -24.65 5.96
C LYS A 228 -6.58 -24.05 5.06
N LYS A 229 -7.64 -23.49 5.65
CA LYS A 229 -8.71 -22.79 4.91
C LYS A 229 -8.16 -21.60 4.12
N LEU A 230 -7.31 -20.78 4.73
CA LEU A 230 -6.64 -19.65 4.04
C LEU A 230 -5.75 -20.12 2.88
N LEU A 231 -5.17 -21.31 2.97
CA LEU A 231 -4.35 -21.92 1.91
C LEU A 231 -5.17 -22.66 0.84
N GLY A 232 -6.51 -22.72 0.97
CA GLY A 232 -7.37 -23.49 0.08
C GLY A 232 -7.15 -25.01 0.19
N GLN A 233 -6.73 -25.49 1.36
CA GLN A 233 -6.41 -26.90 1.66
C GLN A 233 -7.47 -27.57 2.54
N GLU A 234 -8.74 -27.21 2.34
CA GLU A 234 -9.85 -27.89 3.02
C GLU A 234 -9.97 -29.32 2.45
N ASN A 235 -9.54 -30.30 3.25
CA ASN A 235 -9.84 -31.73 3.08
C ASN A 235 -10.88 -32.12 4.14
#